data_AF-A0A5N4CPN5-F1
#
_entry.id   AF-A0A5N4CPN5-F1
#
_cell.length_a   1.000
_cell.length_b   1.000
_cell.length_c   1.000
_cell.angle_alpha   90.00
_cell.angle_beta   90.00
_cell.angle_gamma   90.00
#
_symmetry.space_group_name_H-M   'P 1'
#
loop_
_entity.id
_entity.type
_entity.pdbx_description
1 polymer ?
#
loop_
_entity_poly.entity_id
_entity_poly.type
_entity_poly.pdbx_seq_one_letter_code
_entity_poly.pdbx_strand_id
1 'polypeptide(L)'
;MEADQRPTTGASDGATPGLEAAPSAAPAPTTAASGPIPGSRPGPEPKRRQLGTLLQPTVNKFSLRVFGSHKAVEIEQERVKSAGAWIIHPYSDFRFYWDLIMLLLMVGNLIVLPVGITFFKEENSPPWIVFNVLSDTFFLMDLVLNFRTGIVVEEGAEILLAPRAIRTRYLRTWFLVDLISSIPVDYIFLVVELEPRLDAEVYKTARALRIVRFTKILSLLRPATPSPAFGDIHQWEEIFHMTYDLASAVVRIFNLIGMMLLLCHWDGCLQFLVPMLQDFPPDCWVSINHMVNHSWGRQYSHALFKAMSHMLCIGYGQQAPVGMPDVWLTMLSMIVGATCYAMFIGHATALIQSLDSSRRQYQEKVSRGRRRKGGWAWRGAGGWVAQLGA
;
A
#
# COMPACT_ATOMS: atom_id res chain seq x y z
N MET A 1 39.58 -21.18 60.21
CA MET A 1 39.48 -22.63 60.42
C MET A 1 39.79 -23.28 59.09
N GLU A 2 41.07 -23.64 58.91
CA GLU A 2 41.60 -24.68 57.99
C GLU A 2 40.69 -25.92 57.91
N ALA A 3 40.77 -26.84 56.96
CA ALA A 3 41.34 -27.01 55.62
C ALA A 3 40.94 -28.45 55.20
N ASP A 4 41.06 -28.75 53.91
CA ASP A 4 41.55 -30.04 53.39
C ASP A 4 40.65 -31.28 53.12
N GLN A 5 40.79 -31.72 51.85
CA GLN A 5 41.06 -33.07 51.33
C GLN A 5 40.12 -34.30 51.52
N ARG A 6 39.82 -34.92 50.36
CA ARG A 6 39.50 -36.36 50.07
C ARG A 6 40.63 -37.32 50.52
N PRO A 7 40.65 -38.66 50.24
CA PRO A 7 39.62 -39.73 50.04
C PRO A 7 39.97 -41.08 50.77
N THR A 8 39.13 -42.13 50.68
CA THR A 8 39.50 -43.60 50.72
C THR A 8 38.31 -44.42 50.13
N THR A 9 38.41 -45.18 49.04
CA THR A 9 39.01 -46.51 48.73
C THR A 9 38.42 -47.72 49.48
N GLY A 10 37.86 -48.66 48.71
CA GLY A 10 37.58 -50.04 49.09
C GLY A 10 37.18 -50.86 47.84
N ALA A 11 38.10 -51.69 47.35
CA ALA A 11 38.03 -52.49 46.13
C ALA A 11 37.73 -53.97 46.43
N SER A 12 37.18 -54.70 45.45
CA SER A 12 37.57 -56.10 45.15
C SER A 12 36.98 -56.59 43.81
N ASP A 13 37.81 -56.58 42.78
CA ASP A 13 38.15 -57.61 41.78
C ASP A 13 37.13 -58.65 41.27
N GLY A 14 37.18 -58.89 39.94
CA GLY A 14 36.94 -60.24 39.40
C GLY A 14 36.49 -60.41 37.93
N ALA A 15 37.40 -60.17 36.97
CA ALA A 15 37.59 -60.89 35.69
C ALA A 15 36.50 -61.00 34.57
N THR A 16 36.90 -60.53 33.37
CA THR A 16 36.41 -60.80 31.99
C THR A 16 37.10 -62.06 31.38
N PRO A 17 37.04 -62.43 30.07
CA PRO A 17 36.18 -62.06 28.91
C PRO A 17 35.68 -63.27 28.06
N GLY A 18 34.86 -63.04 27.02
CA GLY A 18 34.61 -63.99 25.93
C GLY A 18 33.96 -63.36 24.70
N LEU A 19 34.61 -63.45 23.55
CA LEU A 19 34.27 -62.88 22.22
C LEU A 19 33.78 -64.01 21.28
N GLU A 20 33.25 -63.64 20.09
CA GLU A 20 32.84 -64.46 18.90
C GLU A 20 31.39 -64.99 18.89
N ALA A 21 30.63 -65.03 17.79
CA ALA A 21 30.74 -64.59 16.39
C ALA A 21 29.33 -64.70 15.73
N ALA A 22 29.07 -63.99 14.63
CA ALA A 22 27.96 -64.26 13.68
C ALA A 22 28.45 -65.26 12.59
N PRO A 23 27.60 -65.99 11.81
CA PRO A 23 26.81 -65.39 10.71
C PRO A 23 25.53 -66.14 10.18
N SER A 24 24.82 -65.46 9.25
CA SER A 24 24.19 -65.97 7.99
C SER A 24 22.70 -66.44 7.89
N ALA A 25 21.94 -65.62 7.14
CA ALA A 25 21.01 -65.91 6.01
C ALA A 25 19.66 -66.67 6.14
N ALA A 26 18.58 -65.89 5.93
CA ALA A 26 17.29 -66.05 5.20
C ALA A 26 16.79 -67.42 4.65
N PRO A 27 15.45 -67.63 4.51
CA PRO A 27 14.68 -67.01 3.42
C PRO A 27 13.26 -66.49 3.77
N ALA A 28 12.69 -65.64 2.91
CA ALA A 28 11.27 -65.26 2.85
C ALA A 28 10.54 -66.10 1.75
N PRO A 29 9.23 -65.95 1.43
CA PRO A 29 8.18 -65.07 1.97
C PRO A 29 6.80 -65.76 2.21
N THR A 30 5.83 -65.09 2.83
CA THR A 30 4.40 -65.30 2.51
C THR A 30 3.56 -64.08 2.86
N THR A 31 2.85 -63.60 1.85
CA THR A 31 1.88 -62.50 1.83
C THR A 31 0.58 -62.89 2.52
N ALA A 32 0.09 -62.08 3.46
CA ALA A 32 -1.32 -62.05 3.84
C ALA A 32 -1.73 -60.61 4.17
N ALA A 33 -2.62 -60.07 3.34
CA ALA A 33 -3.17 -58.74 3.44
C ALA A 33 -4.13 -58.63 4.64
N SER A 34 -3.90 -57.67 5.54
CA SER A 34 -4.90 -57.19 6.50
C SER A 34 -5.45 -55.84 6.01
N GLY A 35 -6.71 -55.84 5.57
CA GLY A 35 -7.41 -54.64 5.12
C GLY A 35 -7.68 -53.61 6.23
N PRO A 36 -8.03 -52.36 5.88
CA PRO A 36 -8.17 -51.28 6.85
C PRO A 36 -9.50 -51.36 7.61
N ILE A 37 -9.44 -50.99 8.89
CA ILE A 37 -10.58 -50.81 9.81
C ILE A 37 -11.54 -49.73 9.28
N PRO A 38 -12.86 -49.98 9.15
CA PRO A 38 -13.82 -48.96 8.74
C PRO A 38 -14.30 -48.17 9.96
N GLY A 39 -13.96 -46.87 10.04
CA GLY A 39 -14.49 -46.05 11.14
C GLY A 39 -14.05 -44.60 11.28
N SER A 40 -13.07 -44.09 10.51
CA SER A 40 -12.77 -42.66 10.52
C SER A 40 -13.57 -41.94 9.44
N ARG A 41 -14.58 -41.17 9.87
CA ARG A 41 -15.25 -40.19 9.00
C ARG A 41 -14.17 -39.31 8.35
N PRO A 42 -14.11 -39.17 7.01
CA PRO A 42 -13.19 -38.24 6.40
C PRO A 42 -13.59 -36.83 6.86
N GLY A 43 -12.72 -36.18 7.62
CA GLY A 43 -12.88 -34.77 7.99
C GLY A 43 -12.99 -33.89 6.74
N PRO A 44 -13.56 -32.68 6.85
CA PRO A 44 -13.98 -31.89 5.70
C PRO A 44 -12.79 -31.53 4.79
N GLU A 45 -12.84 -32.12 3.59
CA GLU A 45 -12.41 -31.70 2.25
C GLU A 45 -11.03 -31.02 2.03
N PRO A 46 -10.29 -31.41 0.96
CA PRO A 46 -8.97 -30.87 0.61
C PRO A 46 -8.95 -29.34 0.43
N LYS A 47 -10.07 -28.71 0.07
CA LYS A 47 -10.21 -27.24 -0.04
C LYS A 47 -9.97 -26.51 1.29
N ARG A 48 -10.39 -27.11 2.42
CA ARG A 48 -10.22 -26.50 3.75
C ARG A 48 -8.75 -26.48 4.17
N ARG A 49 -7.97 -27.49 3.74
CA ARG A 49 -6.51 -27.54 3.92
C ARG A 49 -5.80 -26.51 3.03
N GLN A 50 -6.20 -26.38 1.77
CA GLN A 50 -5.62 -25.39 0.83
C GLN A 50 -5.85 -23.93 1.27
N LEU A 51 -7.03 -23.62 1.80
CA LEU A 51 -7.29 -22.27 2.31
C LEU A 51 -6.48 -22.00 3.59
N GLY A 52 -6.35 -22.98 4.47
CA GLY A 52 -5.57 -22.86 5.69
C GLY A 52 -4.06 -22.67 5.45
N THR A 53 -3.52 -23.17 4.34
CA THR A 53 -2.13 -22.92 3.94
C THR A 53 -1.92 -21.53 3.37
N LEU A 54 -2.93 -20.95 2.70
CA LEU A 54 -2.87 -19.59 2.12
C LEU A 54 -2.86 -18.47 3.17
N LEU A 55 -3.38 -18.73 4.38
CA LEU A 55 -3.42 -17.78 5.49
C LEU A 55 -2.11 -17.74 6.32
N GLN A 56 -1.21 -18.68 6.06
CA GLN A 56 0.09 -18.78 6.73
C GLN A 56 1.17 -18.05 5.91
N PRO A 57 2.29 -17.65 6.54
CA PRO A 57 3.42 -17.12 5.79
C PRO A 57 4.02 -18.21 4.89
N THR A 58 4.08 -17.94 3.59
CA THR A 58 4.74 -18.82 2.62
C THR A 58 6.25 -18.63 2.68
N VAL A 59 6.99 -19.72 2.49
CA VAL A 59 8.45 -19.68 2.39
C VAL A 59 8.84 -19.05 1.06
N ASN A 60 9.20 -17.77 1.07
CA ASN A 60 9.65 -17.02 -0.10
C ASN A 60 10.90 -16.18 0.23
N LYS A 61 11.54 -15.57 -0.79
CA LYS A 61 12.74 -14.73 -0.57
C LYS A 61 12.50 -13.55 0.37
N PHE A 62 11.25 -13.14 0.55
CA PHE A 62 10.87 -12.06 1.45
C PHE A 62 10.73 -12.56 2.89
N SER A 63 10.03 -13.67 3.13
CA SER A 63 9.91 -14.29 4.44
C SER A 63 11.28 -14.70 5.00
N LEU A 64 12.21 -15.15 4.14
CA LEU A 64 13.58 -15.44 4.56
C LEU A 64 14.38 -14.18 4.91
N ARG A 65 14.06 -13.01 4.33
CA ARG A 65 14.65 -11.73 4.74
C ARG A 65 14.09 -11.26 6.07
N VAL A 66 12.79 -11.44 6.31
CA VAL A 66 12.10 -11.02 7.54
C VAL A 66 12.43 -11.93 8.72
N PHE A 67 12.36 -13.25 8.55
CA PHE A 67 12.53 -14.24 9.62
C PHE A 67 13.94 -14.87 9.65
N GLY A 68 14.79 -14.59 8.65
CA GLY A 68 16.20 -15.02 8.58
C GLY A 68 16.43 -16.47 8.14
N SER A 69 15.60 -17.42 8.58
CA SER A 69 15.81 -18.85 8.28
C SER A 69 14.51 -19.61 7.99
N HIS A 70 14.63 -20.72 7.26
CA HIS A 70 13.49 -21.63 6.99
C HIS A 70 12.85 -22.13 8.30
N LYS A 71 13.67 -22.50 9.28
CA LYS A 71 13.20 -23.00 10.58
C LYS A 71 12.42 -21.94 11.36
N ALA A 72 12.81 -20.67 11.27
CA ALA A 72 12.06 -19.57 11.89
C ALA A 72 10.68 -19.38 11.25
N VAL A 73 10.58 -19.54 9.92
CA VAL A 73 9.28 -19.49 9.22
C VAL A 73 8.39 -20.65 9.64
N GLU A 74 8.93 -21.86 9.80
CA GLU A 74 8.16 -23.02 10.27
C GLU A 74 7.61 -22.82 11.69
N ILE A 75 8.43 -22.29 12.61
CA ILE A 75 7.99 -21.93 13.97
C ILE A 75 6.85 -20.92 13.92
N GLU A 76 6.94 -19.93 13.02
CA GLU A 76 5.88 -18.93 12.85
C GLU A 76 4.59 -19.54 12.27
N GLN A 77 4.70 -20.48 11.33
CA GLN A 77 3.54 -21.23 10.82
C GLN A 77 2.84 -22.03 11.92
N GLU A 78 3.59 -22.66 12.82
CA GLU A 78 3.02 -23.35 13.99
C GLU A 78 2.34 -22.39 14.97
N ARG A 79 2.92 -21.20 15.16
CA ARG A 79 2.33 -20.12 15.97
C ARG A 79 0.99 -19.64 15.40
N VAL A 80 0.89 -19.49 14.09
CA VAL A 80 -0.37 -19.15 13.40
C VAL A 80 -1.41 -20.26 13.57
N LYS A 81 -1.01 -21.53 13.43
CA LYS A 81 -1.92 -22.68 13.62
C LYS A 81 -2.47 -22.77 15.04
N SER A 82 -1.68 -22.39 16.05
CA SER A 82 -2.07 -22.42 17.46
C SER A 82 -2.85 -21.17 17.93
N ALA A 83 -2.73 -20.04 17.23
CA ALA A 83 -3.37 -18.77 17.61
C ALA A 83 -4.91 -18.76 17.49
N GLY A 84 -5.49 -19.61 16.64
CA GLY A 84 -6.93 -19.77 16.51
C GLY A 84 -7.41 -20.09 15.09
N ALA A 85 -8.70 -20.39 14.96
CA ALA A 85 -9.29 -20.68 13.66
C ALA A 85 -9.45 -19.39 12.84
N TRP A 86 -8.98 -19.42 11.58
CA TRP A 86 -9.10 -18.32 10.62
C TRP A 86 -8.41 -17.02 11.08
N ILE A 87 -7.15 -17.14 11.49
CA ILE A 87 -6.27 -15.98 11.69
C ILE A 87 -5.41 -15.82 10.46
N ILE A 88 -5.35 -14.59 9.95
CA ILE A 88 -4.63 -14.22 8.75
C ILE A 88 -3.29 -13.69 9.20
N HIS A 89 -2.22 -14.38 8.81
CA HIS A 89 -0.89 -13.85 9.05
C HIS A 89 -0.67 -12.64 8.13
N PRO A 90 -0.12 -11.53 8.65
CA PRO A 90 0.06 -10.31 7.87
C PRO A 90 0.98 -10.50 6.65
N TYR A 91 1.97 -11.40 6.74
CA TYR A 91 2.86 -11.77 5.62
C TYR A 91 2.39 -13.02 4.86
N SER A 92 1.09 -13.31 4.87
CA SER A 92 0.52 -14.41 4.09
C SER A 92 0.28 -14.02 2.63
N ASP A 93 0.36 -14.98 1.72
CA ASP A 93 0.06 -14.74 0.30
C ASP A 93 -1.40 -14.31 0.11
N PHE A 94 -2.33 -14.86 0.90
CA PHE A 94 -3.74 -14.43 0.88
C PHE A 94 -3.87 -12.94 1.18
N ARG A 95 -3.23 -12.47 2.27
CA ARG A 95 -3.30 -11.05 2.64
C ARG A 95 -2.68 -10.17 1.57
N PHE A 96 -1.55 -10.59 0.98
CA PHE A 96 -0.90 -9.87 -0.11
C PHE A 96 -1.82 -9.68 -1.33
N TYR A 97 -2.44 -10.75 -1.84
CA TYR A 97 -3.34 -10.64 -2.99
C TYR A 97 -4.62 -9.87 -2.66
N TRP A 98 -5.14 -10.03 -1.45
CA TRP A 98 -6.29 -9.25 -0.97
C TRP A 98 -5.98 -7.76 -0.96
N ASP A 99 -4.84 -7.37 -0.40
CA ASP A 99 -4.36 -6.00 -0.34
C ASP A 99 -4.12 -5.42 -1.75
N LEU A 100 -3.63 -6.22 -2.70
CA LEU A 100 -3.52 -5.82 -4.10
C LEU A 100 -4.90 -5.55 -4.75
N ILE A 101 -5.90 -6.40 -4.52
CA ILE A 101 -7.26 -6.19 -5.02
C ILE A 101 -7.86 -4.92 -4.41
N MET A 102 -7.70 -4.72 -3.10
CA MET A 102 -8.19 -3.54 -2.41
C MET A 102 -7.53 -2.26 -2.92
N LEU A 103 -6.23 -2.29 -3.23
CA LEU A 103 -5.53 -1.16 -3.84
C LEU A 103 -6.08 -0.80 -5.21
N LEU A 104 -6.26 -1.79 -6.08
CA LEU A 104 -6.84 -1.59 -7.41
C LEU A 104 -8.25 -1.02 -7.32
N LEU A 105 -9.06 -1.54 -6.39
CA LEU A 105 -10.40 -1.04 -6.14
C LEU A 105 -10.38 0.40 -5.61
N MET A 106 -9.50 0.71 -4.66
CA MET A 106 -9.35 2.05 -4.11
C MET A 106 -8.93 3.07 -5.18
N VAL A 107 -7.91 2.74 -5.99
CA VAL A 107 -7.50 3.59 -7.13
C VAL A 107 -8.63 3.76 -8.15
N GLY A 108 -9.38 2.68 -8.43
CA GLY A 108 -10.56 2.74 -9.30
C GLY A 108 -11.62 3.70 -8.77
N ASN A 109 -12.00 3.58 -7.50
CA ASN A 109 -12.94 4.50 -6.85
C ASN A 109 -12.43 5.95 -6.87
N LEU A 110 -11.12 6.14 -6.75
CA LEU A 110 -10.50 7.45 -6.73
C LEU A 110 -10.61 8.25 -8.01
N ILE A 111 -10.76 7.54 -9.12
CA ILE A 111 -10.94 8.11 -10.46
C ILE A 111 -12.45 8.16 -10.77
N VAL A 112 -13.18 7.10 -10.45
CA VAL A 112 -14.58 6.95 -10.87
C VAL A 112 -15.54 7.79 -10.02
N LEU A 113 -15.33 7.87 -8.70
CA LEU A 113 -16.25 8.57 -7.80
C LEU A 113 -16.32 10.08 -8.06
N PRO A 114 -15.19 10.83 -8.18
CA PRO A 114 -15.27 12.26 -8.48
C PRO A 114 -16.01 12.53 -9.78
N VAL A 115 -15.77 11.74 -10.83
CA VAL A 115 -16.46 11.87 -12.13
C VAL A 115 -17.95 11.59 -12.00
N GLY A 116 -18.32 10.50 -11.32
CA GLY A 116 -19.73 10.13 -11.19
C GLY A 116 -20.52 11.11 -10.34
N ILE A 117 -19.92 11.67 -9.28
CA ILE A 117 -20.58 12.69 -8.44
C ILE A 117 -20.77 14.01 -9.22
N THR A 118 -19.85 14.34 -10.14
CA THR A 118 -19.82 15.65 -10.80
C THR A 118 -20.54 15.70 -12.13
N PHE A 119 -20.38 14.68 -12.97
CA PHE A 119 -20.82 14.72 -14.36
C PHE A 119 -21.99 13.78 -14.69
N PHE A 120 -22.27 12.76 -13.88
CA PHE A 120 -23.38 11.84 -14.14
C PHE A 120 -24.69 12.41 -13.58
N LYS A 121 -25.57 12.87 -14.49
CA LYS A 121 -26.90 13.39 -14.13
C LYS A 121 -27.89 12.29 -13.73
N GLU A 122 -27.74 11.09 -14.29
CA GLU A 122 -28.56 9.89 -14.00
C GLU A 122 -27.76 8.91 -13.14
N GLU A 123 -27.71 9.21 -11.84
CA GLU A 123 -26.96 8.45 -10.85
C GLU A 123 -27.57 7.05 -10.58
N ASN A 124 -28.78 6.77 -11.09
CA ASN A 124 -29.50 5.52 -10.88
C ASN A 124 -29.30 4.49 -12.00
N SER A 125 -28.30 4.67 -12.87
CA SER A 125 -28.03 3.68 -13.91
C SER A 125 -27.61 2.33 -13.28
N PRO A 126 -28.15 1.19 -13.74
CA PRO A 126 -27.81 -0.11 -13.17
C PRO A 126 -26.30 -0.41 -13.07
N PRO A 127 -25.46 -0.07 -14.07
CA PRO A 127 -24.01 -0.29 -13.97
C PRO A 127 -23.34 0.52 -12.85
N TRP A 128 -23.78 1.76 -12.61
CA TRP A 128 -23.25 2.62 -11.55
C TRP A 128 -23.60 2.08 -10.16
N ILE A 129 -24.84 1.64 -9.98
CA ILE A 129 -25.30 1.03 -8.73
C ILE A 129 -24.50 -0.26 -8.46
N VAL A 130 -24.39 -1.14 -9.46
CA VAL A 130 -23.63 -2.40 -9.34
C VAL A 130 -22.17 -2.11 -8.96
N PHE A 131 -21.52 -1.14 -9.60
CA PHE A 131 -20.15 -0.75 -9.26
C PHE A 131 -20.03 -0.29 -7.80
N ASN A 132 -20.92 0.60 -7.34
CA ASN A 132 -20.91 1.08 -5.96
C ASN A 132 -21.17 -0.04 -4.94
N VAL A 133 -22.22 -0.86 -5.14
CA VAL A 133 -22.53 -1.98 -4.23
C VAL A 133 -21.38 -2.98 -4.17
N LEU A 134 -20.79 -3.31 -5.31
CA LEU A 134 -19.64 -4.22 -5.37
C LEU A 134 -18.48 -3.65 -4.58
N SER A 135 -18.11 -2.39 -4.84
CA SER A 135 -17.03 -1.68 -4.16
C SER A 135 -17.24 -1.64 -2.64
N ASP A 136 -18.43 -1.24 -2.19
CA ASP A 136 -18.81 -1.17 -0.78
C ASP A 136 -18.76 -2.56 -0.10
N THR A 137 -19.15 -3.61 -0.82
CA THR A 137 -19.07 -5.01 -0.33
C THR A 137 -17.63 -5.43 -0.08
N PHE A 138 -16.69 -5.07 -0.96
CA PHE A 138 -15.27 -5.36 -0.77
C PHE A 138 -14.68 -4.60 0.42
N PHE A 139 -15.04 -3.32 0.61
CA PHE A 139 -14.60 -2.56 1.80
C PHE A 139 -15.15 -3.13 3.10
N LEU A 140 -16.43 -3.52 3.11
CA LEU A 140 -17.04 -4.17 4.28
C LEU A 140 -16.39 -5.52 4.58
N MET A 141 -16.07 -6.31 3.55
CA MET A 141 -15.34 -7.55 3.71
C MET A 141 -13.93 -7.30 4.27
N ASP A 142 -13.22 -6.29 3.77
CA ASP A 142 -11.90 -5.92 4.29
C ASP A 142 -11.97 -5.51 5.78
N LEU A 143 -12.97 -4.73 6.18
CA LEU A 143 -13.23 -4.41 7.59
C LEU A 143 -13.35 -5.68 8.45
N VAL A 144 -14.08 -6.69 7.97
CA VAL A 144 -14.22 -7.98 8.67
C VAL A 144 -12.89 -8.75 8.73
N LEU A 145 -12.12 -8.75 7.64
CA LEU A 145 -10.81 -9.40 7.59
C LEU A 145 -9.79 -8.71 8.50
N ASN A 146 -9.86 -7.39 8.67
CA ASN A 146 -8.97 -6.64 9.56
C ASN A 146 -9.11 -7.04 11.03
N PHE A 147 -10.26 -7.56 11.46
CA PHE A 147 -10.42 -8.18 12.79
C PHE A 147 -9.68 -9.52 12.96
N ARG A 148 -9.25 -10.14 11.86
CA ARG A 148 -8.58 -11.45 11.81
C ARG A 148 -7.13 -11.38 11.36
N THR A 149 -6.68 -10.22 10.87
CA THR A 149 -5.31 -9.98 10.44
C THR A 149 -4.42 -9.66 11.65
N GLY A 150 -3.26 -10.33 11.73
CA GLY A 150 -2.27 -10.05 12.76
C GLY A 150 -1.65 -8.65 12.62
N ILE A 151 -1.32 -8.03 13.75
CA ILE A 151 -0.74 -6.68 13.81
C ILE A 151 0.75 -6.79 14.10
N VAL A 152 1.59 -6.13 13.30
CA VAL A 152 3.04 -6.04 13.54
C VAL A 152 3.29 -4.88 14.51
N VAL A 153 4.08 -5.11 15.56
CA VAL A 153 4.49 -4.07 16.51
C VAL A 153 5.91 -3.61 16.16
N GLU A 154 6.06 -2.35 15.76
CA GLU A 154 7.30 -1.76 15.22
C GLU A 154 8.52 -1.89 16.15
N GLU A 155 8.33 -1.93 17.47
CA GLU A 155 9.42 -1.91 18.44
C GLU A 155 10.06 -3.29 18.73
N GLY A 156 9.48 -4.41 18.26
CA GLY A 156 9.89 -5.74 18.73
C GLY A 156 10.03 -6.86 17.70
N ALA A 157 9.74 -6.62 16.41
CA ALA A 157 9.57 -7.67 15.39
C ALA A 157 8.55 -8.78 15.78
N GLU A 158 7.80 -8.58 16.87
CA GLU A 158 6.78 -9.50 17.35
C GLU A 158 5.44 -9.19 16.67
N ILE A 159 4.80 -10.24 16.15
CA ILE A 159 3.52 -10.14 15.47
C ILE A 159 2.42 -10.60 16.44
N LEU A 160 1.46 -9.74 16.74
CA LEU A 160 0.32 -10.04 17.59
C LEU A 160 -0.69 -10.91 16.81
N LEU A 161 -0.76 -12.20 17.15
CA LEU A 161 -1.69 -13.17 16.55
C LEU A 161 -2.93 -13.45 17.43
N ALA A 162 -2.92 -13.04 18.70
CA ALA A 162 -4.01 -13.34 19.63
C ALA A 162 -5.31 -12.61 19.24
N PRO A 163 -6.43 -13.32 18.96
CA PRO A 163 -7.64 -12.70 18.39
C PRO A 163 -8.26 -11.61 19.27
N ARG A 164 -8.21 -11.78 20.60
CA ARG A 164 -8.72 -10.79 21.57
C ARG A 164 -7.87 -9.52 21.58
N ALA A 165 -6.55 -9.67 21.47
CA ALA A 165 -5.61 -8.55 21.43
C ALA A 165 -5.77 -7.74 20.12
N ILE A 166 -5.85 -8.44 18.97
CA ILE A 166 -6.09 -7.84 17.65
C ILE A 166 -7.35 -6.98 17.70
N ARG A 167 -8.48 -7.56 18.12
CA ARG A 167 -9.77 -6.84 18.20
C ARG A 167 -9.70 -5.61 19.08
N THR A 168 -9.15 -5.73 20.29
CA THR A 168 -9.12 -4.63 21.26
C THR A 168 -8.26 -3.47 20.76
N ARG A 169 -7.12 -3.79 20.14
CA ARG A 169 -6.24 -2.78 19.56
C ARG A 169 -6.91 -2.11 18.36
N TYR A 170 -7.48 -2.88 17.44
CA TYR A 170 -8.13 -2.38 16.24
C TYR A 170 -9.36 -1.49 16.55
N LEU A 171 -10.21 -1.91 17.50
CA LEU A 171 -11.36 -1.12 17.96
C LEU A 171 -10.97 0.23 18.56
N ARG A 172 -9.78 0.33 19.18
CA ARG A 172 -9.31 1.55 19.84
C ARG A 172 -8.67 2.55 18.87
N THR A 173 -8.11 2.09 17.76
CA THR A 173 -7.32 2.93 16.85
C THR A 173 -8.06 3.29 15.57
N TRP A 174 -8.42 2.30 14.75
CA TRP A 174 -8.76 2.50 13.33
C TRP A 174 -10.20 2.15 12.98
N PHE A 175 -10.86 1.36 13.83
CA PHE A 175 -12.20 0.85 13.55
C PHE A 175 -13.22 1.93 13.19
N LEU A 176 -13.23 3.08 13.89
CA LEU A 176 -14.21 4.13 13.60
C LEU A 176 -14.04 4.73 12.20
N VAL A 177 -12.80 4.95 11.77
CA VAL A 177 -12.50 5.48 10.43
C VAL A 177 -12.90 4.45 9.37
N ASP A 178 -12.48 3.20 9.54
CA ASP A 178 -12.79 2.11 8.61
C ASP A 178 -14.30 1.82 8.54
N LEU A 179 -15.01 1.95 9.66
CA LEU A 179 -16.46 1.78 9.71
C LEU A 179 -17.16 2.90 8.92
N ILE A 180 -16.81 4.17 9.17
CA ILE A 180 -17.41 5.31 8.48
C ILE A 180 -17.14 5.25 6.97
N SER A 181 -15.94 4.81 6.57
CA SER A 181 -15.58 4.72 5.15
C SER A 181 -16.20 3.52 4.42
N SER A 182 -16.54 2.45 5.14
CA SER A 182 -17.08 1.21 4.53
C SER A 182 -18.61 1.17 4.53
N ILE A 183 -19.27 2.04 5.28
CA ILE A 183 -20.73 2.11 5.30
C ILE A 183 -21.22 2.85 4.05
N PRO A 184 -22.12 2.25 3.26
CA PRO A 184 -22.74 2.94 2.15
C PRO A 184 -23.87 3.84 2.65
N VAL A 185 -23.49 4.98 3.23
CA VAL A 185 -24.41 5.93 3.87
C VAL A 185 -25.50 6.38 2.86
N ASP A 186 -25.16 6.43 1.58
CA ASP A 186 -26.06 6.74 0.45
C ASP A 186 -27.30 5.83 0.40
N TYR A 187 -27.13 4.51 0.57
CA TYR A 187 -28.24 3.55 0.51
C TYR A 187 -29.08 3.57 1.79
N ILE A 188 -28.45 3.78 2.94
CA ILE A 188 -29.18 3.94 4.21
C ILE A 188 -30.10 5.15 4.10
N PHE A 189 -29.58 6.26 3.57
CA PHE A 189 -30.35 7.47 3.37
C PHE A 189 -31.49 7.26 2.36
N LEU A 190 -31.24 6.56 1.25
CA LEU A 190 -32.27 6.25 0.24
C LEU A 190 -33.39 5.33 0.79
N VAL A 191 -33.04 4.36 1.64
CA VAL A 191 -34.04 3.50 2.31
C VAL A 191 -34.87 4.29 3.33
N VAL A 192 -34.24 5.20 4.07
CA VAL A 192 -34.93 6.12 5.00
C VAL A 192 -35.82 7.11 4.24
N GLU A 193 -35.40 7.58 3.06
CA GLU A 193 -36.17 8.47 2.19
C GLU A 193 -37.36 7.78 1.51
N LEU A 194 -37.34 6.44 1.40
CA LEU A 194 -38.47 5.66 0.91
C LEU A 194 -39.63 5.56 1.93
N GLU A 195 -39.43 6.00 3.18
CA GLU A 195 -40.51 6.16 4.15
C GLU A 195 -41.33 7.43 3.84
N PRO A 196 -42.62 7.32 3.46
CA PRO A 196 -43.38 8.39 2.80
C PRO A 196 -43.87 9.52 3.71
N ARG A 197 -43.11 9.94 4.74
CA ARG A 197 -43.59 10.88 5.77
C ARG A 197 -42.96 12.27 5.80
N LEU A 198 -42.02 12.62 4.92
CA LEU A 198 -41.34 13.93 4.99
C LEU A 198 -41.26 14.61 3.61
N ASP A 199 -42.33 15.31 3.25
CA ASP A 199 -42.38 16.14 2.06
C ASP A 199 -41.66 17.50 2.26
N ALA A 200 -41.06 18.02 1.17
CA ALA A 200 -40.44 19.34 0.97
C ALA A 200 -38.97 19.57 1.39
N GLU A 201 -38.36 18.82 2.32
CA GLU A 201 -36.89 18.87 2.56
C GLU A 201 -36.07 18.04 1.53
N VAL A 202 -36.77 17.34 0.63
CA VAL A 202 -36.29 16.30 -0.31
C VAL A 202 -35.27 16.80 -1.36
N TYR A 203 -35.25 18.09 -1.69
CA TYR A 203 -34.23 18.64 -2.60
C TYR A 203 -32.90 18.97 -1.89
N LYS A 204 -32.93 19.27 -0.59
CA LYS A 204 -31.71 19.39 0.20
C LYS A 204 -31.06 18.02 0.40
N THR A 205 -31.84 16.94 0.42
CA THR A 205 -31.34 15.57 0.58
C THR A 205 -30.62 15.04 -0.65
N ALA A 206 -31.03 15.37 -1.88
CA ALA A 206 -30.23 15.03 -3.08
C ALA A 206 -28.82 15.68 -3.06
N ARG A 207 -28.73 16.93 -2.59
CA ARG A 207 -27.44 17.62 -2.39
C ARG A 207 -26.65 17.04 -1.22
N ALA A 208 -27.33 16.69 -0.13
CA ALA A 208 -26.71 16.03 1.02
C ALA A 208 -26.19 14.63 0.67
N LEU A 209 -26.92 13.86 -0.14
CA LEU A 209 -26.51 12.55 -0.67
C LEU A 209 -25.20 12.64 -1.47
N ARG A 210 -25.05 13.68 -2.30
CA ARG A 210 -23.77 13.94 -3.01
C ARG A 210 -22.63 14.25 -2.03
N ILE A 211 -22.90 15.05 -1.00
CA ILE A 211 -21.91 15.38 0.06
C ILE A 211 -21.54 14.14 0.88
N VAL A 212 -22.51 13.29 1.19
CA VAL A 212 -22.33 12.02 1.88
C VAL A 212 -21.43 11.08 1.08
N ARG A 213 -21.50 11.08 -0.26
CA ARG A 213 -20.56 10.28 -1.08
C ARG A 213 -19.11 10.74 -0.97
N PHE A 214 -18.84 11.97 -0.53
CA PHE A 214 -17.47 12.38 -0.19
C PHE A 214 -16.97 11.71 1.10
N THR A 215 -17.83 11.11 1.93
CA THR A 215 -17.36 10.23 3.02
C THR A 215 -16.66 8.99 2.48
N LYS A 216 -16.99 8.53 1.26
CA LYS A 216 -16.22 7.49 0.57
C LYS A 216 -14.83 7.98 0.17
N ILE A 217 -14.60 9.27 -0.02
CA ILE A 217 -13.26 9.84 -0.18
C ILE A 217 -12.48 9.79 1.15
N LEU A 218 -13.16 9.70 2.31
CA LEU A 218 -12.48 9.39 3.58
C LEU A 218 -11.94 7.95 3.62
N SER A 219 -12.33 7.06 2.70
CA SER A 219 -11.62 5.78 2.50
C SER A 219 -10.16 5.98 2.06
N LEU A 220 -9.77 7.19 1.65
CA LEU A 220 -8.38 7.60 1.40
C LEU A 220 -7.66 8.09 2.64
N LEU A 221 -8.42 8.62 3.59
CA LEU A 221 -7.94 8.90 4.93
C LEU A 221 -7.82 7.63 5.75
N ARG A 222 -8.20 6.46 5.23
CA ARG A 222 -7.71 5.18 5.72
C ARG A 222 -6.19 5.27 5.59
N PRO A 223 -5.44 5.52 6.67
CA PRO A 223 -4.08 5.08 6.61
C PRO A 223 -4.21 3.58 6.46
N ALA A 224 -3.55 3.04 5.45
CA ALA A 224 -2.93 1.74 5.55
C ALA A 224 -2.97 1.24 7.00
N THR A 225 -3.93 0.36 7.32
CA THR A 225 -3.87 -0.42 8.55
C THR A 225 -2.42 -0.91 8.69
N PRO A 226 -1.89 -1.12 9.90
CA PRO A 226 -0.61 -1.82 10.07
C PRO A 226 -0.71 -3.30 9.64
N SER A 227 -1.42 -3.60 8.55
CA SER A 227 -1.05 -4.64 7.62
C SER A 227 0.30 -4.25 7.02
N PRO A 228 1.35 -5.06 7.18
CA PRO A 228 2.66 -4.80 6.59
C PRO A 228 2.68 -4.89 5.05
N ALA A 229 1.51 -4.95 4.39
CA ALA A 229 1.39 -4.67 2.97
C ALA A 229 1.30 -3.18 2.63
N PHE A 230 0.89 -2.32 3.58
CA PHE A 230 0.72 -0.87 3.34
C PHE A 230 1.28 0.03 4.45
N GLY A 231 1.65 -0.52 5.62
CA GLY A 231 2.29 0.21 6.71
C GLY A 231 3.57 0.92 6.29
N ASP A 232 4.16 0.53 5.18
CA ASP A 232 5.28 1.25 4.65
C ASP A 232 5.23 1.37 3.12
N ILE A 233 4.69 2.49 2.64
CA ILE A 233 5.25 3.12 1.43
C ILE A 233 6.78 3.18 1.55
N HIS A 234 7.31 3.31 2.78
CA HIS A 234 8.74 3.25 3.13
C HIS A 234 9.39 1.84 3.05
N GLN A 235 8.70 0.70 3.25
CA GLN A 235 9.25 -0.67 3.10
C GLN A 235 9.09 -1.12 1.68
N TRP A 236 8.03 -0.74 0.96
CA TRP A 236 8.02 -0.93 -0.47
C TRP A 236 9.15 -0.12 -1.11
N GLU A 237 9.36 1.12 -0.67
CA GLU A 237 10.54 1.92 -1.01
C GLU A 237 11.82 1.15 -0.61
N GLU A 238 12.03 0.70 0.62
CA GLU A 238 13.25 -0.06 1.03
C GLU A 238 13.44 -1.42 0.31
N ILE A 239 12.37 -2.18 0.05
CA ILE A 239 12.40 -3.49 -0.63
C ILE A 239 12.71 -3.30 -2.11
N PHE A 240 12.12 -2.29 -2.77
CA PHE A 240 12.46 -1.93 -4.14
C PHE A 240 13.86 -1.30 -4.24
N HIS A 241 14.25 -0.46 -3.26
CA HIS A 241 15.57 0.16 -3.16
C HIS A 241 16.68 -0.88 -3.04
N MET A 242 16.51 -1.92 -2.22
CA MET A 242 17.52 -2.96 -2.02
C MET A 242 17.80 -3.83 -3.25
N THR A 243 16.92 -3.83 -4.25
CA THR A 243 17.12 -4.62 -5.48
C THR A 243 17.50 -3.79 -6.71
N TYR A 244 17.25 -2.47 -6.72
CA TYR A 244 17.44 -1.66 -7.92
C TYR A 244 17.68 -0.16 -7.62
N ASP A 245 18.87 0.22 -7.17
CA ASP A 245 19.25 1.63 -6.89
C ASP A 245 18.94 2.60 -8.05
N LEU A 246 19.06 2.14 -9.31
CA LEU A 246 18.69 2.93 -10.49
C LEU A 246 17.18 2.92 -10.78
N ALA A 247 16.49 1.80 -10.53
CA ALA A 247 15.05 1.73 -10.75
C ALA A 247 14.28 2.49 -9.68
N SER A 248 14.83 2.69 -8.46
CA SER A 248 14.21 3.50 -7.43
C SER A 248 13.96 4.95 -7.89
N ALA A 249 14.96 5.63 -8.46
CA ALA A 249 14.79 7.01 -8.93
C ALA A 249 13.74 7.10 -10.06
N VAL A 250 13.69 6.10 -10.94
CA VAL A 250 12.71 5.98 -12.02
C VAL A 250 11.30 5.70 -11.46
N VAL A 251 11.16 4.81 -10.48
CA VAL A 251 9.89 4.52 -9.81
C VAL A 251 9.35 5.75 -9.09
N ARG A 252 10.22 6.52 -8.43
CA ARG A 252 9.84 7.78 -7.74
C ARG A 252 9.25 8.81 -8.70
N ILE A 253 9.84 8.98 -9.90
CA ILE A 253 9.30 9.94 -10.88
C ILE A 253 7.97 9.44 -11.48
N PHE A 254 7.81 8.13 -11.75
CA PHE A 254 6.54 7.60 -12.22
C PHE A 254 5.43 7.71 -11.17
N ASN A 255 5.73 7.46 -9.90
CA ASN A 255 4.79 7.65 -8.80
C ASN A 255 4.36 9.12 -8.69
N LEU A 256 5.32 10.05 -8.77
CA LEU A 256 5.03 11.48 -8.75
C LEU A 256 4.17 11.92 -9.94
N ILE A 257 4.43 11.43 -11.15
CA ILE A 257 3.60 11.69 -12.32
C ILE A 257 2.18 11.15 -12.09
N GLY A 258 2.04 9.93 -11.56
CA GLY A 258 0.74 9.35 -11.21
C GLY A 258 -0.03 10.21 -10.21
N MET A 259 0.63 10.66 -9.14
CA MET A 259 0.02 11.55 -8.15
C MET A 259 -0.36 12.91 -8.74
N MET A 260 0.47 13.49 -9.61
CA MET A 260 0.18 14.76 -10.28
C MET A 260 -1.03 14.65 -11.24
N LEU A 261 -1.14 13.55 -11.99
CA LEU A 261 -2.30 13.27 -12.83
C LEU A 261 -3.58 13.12 -12.01
N LEU A 262 -3.48 12.45 -10.86
CA LEU A 262 -4.61 12.28 -9.96
C LEU A 262 -5.08 13.61 -9.34
N LEU A 263 -4.14 14.45 -8.87
CA LEU A 263 -4.47 15.78 -8.36
C LEU A 263 -5.08 16.67 -9.44
N CYS A 264 -4.53 16.62 -10.67
CA CYS A 264 -5.11 17.30 -11.82
C CYS A 264 -6.54 16.82 -12.13
N HIS A 265 -6.78 15.51 -12.02
CA HIS A 265 -8.10 14.91 -12.19
C HIS A 265 -9.10 15.42 -11.14
N TRP A 266 -8.72 15.44 -9.86
CA TRP A 266 -9.59 15.93 -8.79
C TRP A 266 -9.83 17.42 -8.87
N ASP A 267 -8.80 18.21 -9.19
CA ASP A 267 -8.94 19.64 -9.39
C ASP A 267 -9.89 19.91 -10.56
N GLY A 268 -9.76 19.19 -11.68
CA GLY A 268 -10.71 19.29 -12.79
C GLY A 268 -12.16 18.96 -12.37
N CYS A 269 -12.36 17.89 -11.61
CA CYS A 269 -13.68 17.55 -11.07
C CYS A 269 -14.21 18.64 -10.11
N LEU A 270 -13.36 19.19 -9.25
CA LEU A 270 -13.70 20.24 -8.29
C LEU A 270 -14.11 21.55 -8.99
N GLN A 271 -13.38 21.93 -10.04
CA GLN A 271 -13.66 23.12 -10.86
C GLN A 271 -15.04 23.06 -11.53
N PHE A 272 -15.54 21.87 -11.85
CA PHE A 272 -16.89 21.68 -12.37
C PHE A 272 -17.93 21.47 -11.25
N LEU A 273 -17.55 20.80 -10.16
CA LEU A 273 -18.40 20.51 -9.01
C LEU A 273 -18.98 21.77 -8.38
N VAL A 274 -18.16 22.79 -8.14
CA VAL A 274 -18.62 23.99 -7.41
C VAL A 274 -19.67 24.77 -8.20
N PRO A 275 -19.49 25.09 -9.49
CA PRO A 275 -20.56 25.65 -10.31
C PRO A 275 -21.81 24.78 -10.34
N MET A 276 -21.66 23.45 -10.39
CA MET A 276 -22.79 22.51 -10.36
C MET A 276 -23.56 22.57 -9.03
N LEU A 277 -22.88 22.74 -7.89
CA LEU A 277 -23.51 22.90 -6.58
C LEU A 277 -24.19 24.28 -6.38
N GLN A 278 -23.91 25.23 -7.26
CA GLN A 278 -24.51 26.57 -7.28
C GLN A 278 -25.57 26.72 -8.38
N ASP A 279 -26.01 25.61 -8.99
CA ASP A 279 -26.98 25.59 -10.08
C ASP A 279 -26.53 26.41 -11.31
N PHE A 280 -25.23 26.38 -11.61
CA PHE A 280 -24.60 27.03 -12.77
C PHE A 280 -24.93 28.53 -12.92
N PRO A 281 -24.43 29.39 -12.01
CA PRO A 281 -24.72 30.82 -12.08
C PRO A 281 -24.16 31.43 -13.38
N PRO A 282 -24.72 32.56 -13.86
CA PRO A 282 -24.40 33.10 -15.18
C PRO A 282 -22.95 33.59 -15.31
N ASP A 283 -22.28 33.88 -14.20
CA ASP A 283 -20.90 34.36 -14.10
C ASP A 283 -19.86 33.23 -13.93
N CYS A 284 -20.30 31.96 -13.89
CA CYS A 284 -19.37 30.83 -13.85
C CYS A 284 -18.83 30.47 -15.23
N TRP A 285 -17.63 29.89 -15.26
CA TRP A 285 -16.95 29.48 -16.48
C TRP A 285 -17.76 28.49 -17.34
N VAL A 286 -18.62 27.66 -16.73
CA VAL A 286 -19.45 26.69 -17.46
C VAL A 286 -20.56 27.40 -18.24
N SER A 287 -21.22 28.38 -17.60
CA SER A 287 -22.32 29.15 -18.20
C SER A 287 -21.81 30.13 -19.25
N ILE A 288 -20.69 30.82 -18.98
CA ILE A 288 -20.02 31.74 -19.92
C ILE A 288 -19.65 31.01 -21.22
N ASN A 289 -19.15 29.78 -21.10
CA ASN A 289 -18.76 28.98 -22.28
C ASN A 289 -19.93 28.22 -22.91
N HIS A 290 -21.16 28.41 -22.42
CA HIS A 290 -22.37 27.72 -22.86
C HIS A 290 -22.26 26.18 -22.82
N MET A 291 -21.66 25.64 -21.76
CA MET A 291 -21.35 24.20 -21.66
C MET A 291 -22.23 23.39 -20.73
N VAL A 292 -23.24 23.99 -20.10
CA VAL A 292 -24.14 23.34 -19.13
C VAL A 292 -24.87 22.11 -19.70
N ASN A 293 -25.22 22.16 -21.00
CA ASN A 293 -26.01 21.12 -21.68
C ASN A 293 -25.19 20.21 -22.62
N HIS A 294 -23.87 20.37 -22.66
CA HIS A 294 -23.01 19.47 -23.46
C HIS A 294 -22.89 18.08 -22.82
N SER A 295 -22.35 17.12 -23.60
CA SER A 295 -22.05 15.78 -23.09
C SER A 295 -21.03 15.84 -21.94
N TRP A 296 -21.18 14.91 -21.01
CA TRP A 296 -20.31 14.80 -19.82
C TRP A 296 -18.82 14.70 -20.21
N GLY A 297 -18.49 13.99 -21.29
CA GLY A 297 -17.12 13.85 -21.76
C GLY A 297 -16.52 15.18 -22.24
N ARG A 298 -17.33 16.06 -22.84
CA ARG A 298 -16.88 17.40 -23.26
C ARG A 298 -16.68 18.31 -22.04
N GLN A 299 -17.62 18.27 -21.10
CA GLN A 299 -17.53 19.03 -19.84
C GLN A 299 -16.28 18.62 -19.04
N TYR A 300 -16.08 17.31 -18.86
CA TYR A 300 -14.91 16.75 -18.19
C TYR A 300 -13.60 17.14 -18.88
N SER A 301 -13.53 17.01 -20.20
CA SER A 301 -12.31 17.36 -20.96
C SER A 301 -11.94 18.83 -20.79
N HIS A 302 -12.91 19.75 -20.82
CA HIS A 302 -12.66 21.18 -20.61
C HIS A 302 -12.29 21.49 -19.15
N ALA A 303 -12.92 20.83 -18.18
CA ALA A 303 -12.60 21.01 -16.76
C ALA A 303 -11.18 20.50 -16.44
N LEU A 304 -10.81 19.34 -16.97
CA LEU A 304 -9.47 18.78 -16.86
C LEU A 304 -8.43 19.64 -17.56
N PHE A 305 -8.74 20.17 -18.75
CA PHE A 305 -7.87 21.11 -19.46
C PHE A 305 -7.61 22.37 -18.62
N LYS A 306 -8.65 22.94 -18.00
CA LYS A 306 -8.53 24.09 -17.09
C LYS A 306 -7.61 23.77 -15.90
N ALA A 307 -7.85 22.66 -15.20
CA ALA A 307 -7.01 22.22 -14.08
C ALA A 307 -5.56 21.96 -14.50
N MET A 308 -5.34 21.28 -15.63
CA MET A 308 -4.01 21.02 -16.16
C MET A 308 -3.26 22.30 -16.53
N SER A 309 -3.97 23.31 -17.08
CA SER A 309 -3.37 24.59 -17.41
C SER A 309 -2.89 25.37 -16.18
N HIS A 310 -3.55 25.22 -15.03
CA HIS A 310 -3.07 25.76 -13.76
C HIS A 310 -1.90 24.92 -13.20
N MET A 311 -1.98 23.59 -13.28
CA MET A 311 -0.95 22.65 -12.82
C MET A 311 0.41 22.87 -13.52
N LEU A 312 0.38 23.08 -14.84
CA LEU A 312 1.57 23.27 -15.67
C LEU A 312 1.95 24.74 -15.87
N CYS A 313 1.36 25.66 -15.11
CA CYS A 313 1.63 27.10 -15.15
C CYS A 313 1.44 27.74 -16.55
N ILE A 314 0.44 27.30 -17.33
CA ILE A 314 0.14 27.80 -18.68
C ILE A 314 -0.83 28.99 -18.65
N GLY A 315 -1.93 28.91 -17.89
CA GLY A 315 -2.97 29.95 -17.87
C GLY A 315 -4.35 29.46 -17.43
N TYR A 316 -5.40 30.24 -17.73
CA TYR A 316 -6.75 30.11 -17.15
C TYR A 316 -7.79 29.35 -18.01
N GLY A 317 -7.38 28.82 -19.16
CA GLY A 317 -8.31 28.28 -20.17
C GLY A 317 -8.74 29.35 -21.19
N GLN A 318 -10.05 29.53 -21.40
CA GLN A 318 -10.58 30.48 -22.39
C GLN A 318 -10.63 31.93 -21.91
N GLN A 319 -10.96 32.17 -20.64
CA GLN A 319 -11.09 33.50 -20.06
C GLN A 319 -10.72 33.48 -18.57
N ALA A 320 -10.27 34.63 -18.05
CA ALA A 320 -10.06 34.82 -16.62
C ALA A 320 -11.37 34.61 -15.82
N PRO A 321 -11.30 34.06 -14.60
CA PRO A 321 -12.48 33.84 -13.77
C PRO A 321 -13.16 35.17 -13.43
N VAL A 322 -14.50 35.20 -13.55
CA VAL A 322 -15.32 36.39 -13.26
C VAL A 322 -16.02 36.23 -11.91
N GLY A 323 -16.74 35.13 -11.71
CA GLY A 323 -17.39 34.83 -10.44
C GLY A 323 -16.39 34.62 -9.30
N MET A 324 -16.69 35.16 -8.12
CA MET A 324 -15.84 35.02 -6.93
C MET A 324 -15.51 33.56 -6.57
N PRO A 325 -16.45 32.59 -6.65
CA PRO A 325 -16.12 31.18 -6.43
C PRO A 325 -15.07 30.65 -7.41
N ASP A 326 -15.20 30.99 -8.68
CA ASP A 326 -14.24 30.58 -9.73
C ASP A 326 -12.87 31.22 -9.53
N VAL A 327 -12.80 32.46 -9.03
CA VAL A 327 -11.55 33.14 -8.69
C VAL A 327 -10.81 32.39 -7.57
N TRP A 328 -11.48 32.09 -6.45
CA TRP A 328 -10.87 31.39 -5.33
C TRP A 328 -10.44 29.96 -5.71
N LEU A 329 -11.26 29.24 -6.47
CA LEU A 329 -10.91 27.90 -6.97
C LEU A 329 -9.71 27.93 -7.91
N THR A 330 -9.64 28.94 -8.76
CA THR A 330 -8.51 29.13 -9.67
C THR A 330 -7.24 29.44 -8.88
N MET A 331 -7.29 30.31 -7.88
CA MET A 331 -6.15 30.59 -7.00
C MET A 331 -5.67 29.34 -6.25
N LEU A 332 -6.60 28.56 -5.68
CA LEU A 332 -6.26 27.31 -4.99
C LEU A 332 -5.58 26.31 -5.95
N SER A 333 -6.16 26.11 -7.13
CA SER A 333 -5.63 25.24 -8.18
C SER A 333 -4.22 25.67 -8.62
N MET A 334 -3.97 26.97 -8.77
CA MET A 334 -2.63 27.50 -9.11
C MET A 334 -1.60 27.23 -8.00
N ILE A 335 -1.97 27.38 -6.73
CA ILE A 335 -1.04 27.11 -5.60
C ILE A 335 -0.68 25.62 -5.55
N VAL A 336 -1.68 24.74 -5.63
CA VAL A 336 -1.49 23.29 -5.65
C VAL A 336 -0.65 22.90 -6.89
N GLY A 337 -0.99 23.47 -8.04
CA GLY A 337 -0.31 23.27 -9.31
C GLY A 337 1.16 23.62 -9.28
N ALA A 338 1.47 24.87 -8.91
CA ALA A 338 2.84 25.37 -8.81
C ALA A 338 3.69 24.53 -7.83
N THR A 339 3.10 24.11 -6.71
CA THR A 339 3.79 23.26 -5.72
C THR A 339 4.11 21.88 -6.30
N CYS A 340 3.15 21.24 -6.96
CA CYS A 340 3.35 19.93 -7.59
C CYS A 340 4.39 20.00 -8.71
N TYR A 341 4.34 21.05 -9.54
CA TYR A 341 5.30 21.27 -10.61
C TYR A 341 6.71 21.53 -10.08
N ALA A 342 6.85 22.28 -8.98
CA ALA A 342 8.14 22.47 -8.32
C ALA A 342 8.72 21.15 -7.78
N MET A 343 7.90 20.31 -7.15
CA MET A 343 8.30 18.96 -6.71
C MET A 343 8.74 18.10 -7.91
N PHE A 344 8.00 18.15 -9.01
CA PHE A 344 8.35 17.45 -10.25
C PHE A 344 9.73 17.84 -10.77
N ILE A 345 10.02 19.14 -10.84
CA ILE A 345 11.36 19.64 -11.24
C ILE A 345 12.44 19.14 -10.28
N GLY A 346 12.18 19.15 -8.97
CA GLY A 346 13.11 18.64 -7.96
C GLY A 346 13.45 17.16 -8.16
N HIS A 347 12.44 16.32 -8.36
CA HIS A 347 12.63 14.88 -8.62
C HIS A 347 13.28 14.59 -9.97
N ALA A 348 12.93 15.33 -11.02
CA ALA A 348 13.58 15.21 -12.32
C ALA A 348 15.07 15.58 -12.24
N THR A 349 15.41 16.65 -11.50
CA THR A 349 16.81 17.05 -11.28
C THR A 349 17.58 15.98 -10.52
N ALA A 350 16.99 15.40 -9.47
CA ALA A 350 17.61 14.31 -8.70
C ALA A 350 17.83 13.05 -9.57
N LEU A 351 16.87 12.71 -10.45
CA LEU A 351 17.02 11.61 -11.39
C LEU A 351 18.20 11.85 -12.35
N ILE A 352 18.29 13.03 -12.95
CA ILE A 352 19.40 13.40 -13.85
C ILE A 352 20.75 13.28 -13.11
N GLN A 353 20.83 13.78 -11.88
CA GLN A 353 22.05 13.67 -11.07
C GLN A 353 22.42 12.21 -10.75
N SER A 354 21.43 11.34 -10.54
CA SER A 354 21.67 9.92 -10.27
C SER A 354 22.20 9.17 -11.50
N LEU A 355 21.70 9.49 -12.69
CA LEU A 355 22.14 8.90 -13.97
C LEU A 355 23.59 9.27 -14.30
N ASP A 356 23.99 10.51 -14.02
CA ASP A 356 25.35 11.00 -14.29
C ASP A 356 26.35 10.75 -13.13
N SER A 357 25.94 10.05 -12.07
CA SER A 357 26.75 9.87 -10.85
C SER A 357 28.15 9.28 -11.12
N SER A 358 28.25 8.19 -11.87
CA SER A 358 29.52 7.54 -12.24
C SER A 358 30.43 8.44 -13.09
N ARG A 359 29.83 9.17 -14.04
CA ARG A 359 30.56 10.10 -14.92
C ARG A 359 31.08 11.31 -14.13
N ARG A 360 30.26 11.84 -13.23
CA ARG A 360 30.61 12.96 -12.35
C ARG A 360 31.74 12.56 -11.39
N GLN A 361 31.66 11.41 -10.74
CA GLN A 361 32.74 10.89 -9.88
C GLN A 361 34.04 10.68 -10.65
N TYR A 362 33.98 10.21 -11.90
CA TYR A 362 35.15 10.09 -12.75
C TYR A 362 35.77 11.47 -13.06
N GLN A 363 34.96 12.44 -13.48
CA GLN A 363 35.42 13.81 -13.75
C GLN A 363 35.97 14.51 -12.50
N GLU A 364 35.37 14.30 -11.33
CA GLU A 364 35.87 14.78 -10.04
C GLU A 364 37.23 14.15 -9.69
N LYS A 365 37.40 12.84 -9.89
CA LYS A 365 38.70 12.16 -9.70
C LYS A 365 39.77 12.67 -10.69
N VAL A 366 39.42 12.82 -11.96
CA VAL A 366 40.32 13.34 -13.00
C VAL A 366 40.72 14.80 -12.72
N SER A 367 39.77 15.66 -12.37
CA SER A 367 40.05 17.06 -12.02
C SER A 367 40.88 17.18 -10.75
N ARG A 368 40.64 16.36 -9.72
CA ARG A 368 41.46 16.28 -8.51
C ARG A 368 42.88 15.79 -8.81
N GLY A 369 43.02 14.80 -9.70
CA GLY A 369 44.31 14.33 -10.20
C GLY A 369 45.07 15.41 -10.99
N ARG A 370 44.35 16.18 -11.82
CA ARG A 370 44.92 17.31 -12.57
C ARG A 370 45.37 18.45 -11.66
N ARG A 371 44.59 18.79 -10.62
CA ARG A 371 45.02 19.75 -9.58
C ARG A 371 46.26 19.27 -8.82
N ARG A 372 46.33 17.99 -8.46
CA ARG A 372 47.52 17.41 -7.84
C ARG A 372 48.76 17.47 -8.74
N LYS A 373 48.63 17.17 -10.04
CA LYS A 373 49.75 17.23 -11.00
C LYS A 373 50.14 18.68 -11.36
N GLY A 374 49.17 19.59 -11.47
CA GLY A 374 49.40 21.02 -11.69
C GLY A 374 50.08 21.72 -10.50
N GLY A 375 50.11 21.05 -9.34
CA GLY A 375 50.88 21.46 -8.17
C GLY A 375 52.33 21.01 -8.20
N TRP A 376 52.85 20.34 -9.23
CA TRP A 376 54.28 19.97 -9.28
C TRP A 376 54.84 20.27 -10.68
N ALA A 377 55.65 21.31 -10.79
CA ALA A 377 56.39 21.65 -12.01
C ALA A 377 57.87 21.27 -11.87
N TRP A 378 58.39 20.59 -12.89
CA TRP A 378 59.79 20.19 -12.96
C TRP A 378 60.64 21.38 -13.42
N ARG A 379 61.44 21.97 -12.53
CA ARG A 379 62.48 22.94 -12.92
C ARG A 379 63.77 22.16 -13.16
N GLY A 380 64.38 22.36 -14.33
CA GLY A 380 65.46 21.55 -14.90
C GLY A 380 66.81 21.52 -14.17
N ALA A 381 66.84 21.78 -12.87
CA ALA A 381 68.01 21.57 -12.03
C ALA A 381 67.56 21.20 -10.59
N GLY A 382 67.27 19.92 -10.37
CA GLY A 382 67.44 19.31 -9.03
C GLY A 382 66.23 19.07 -8.14
N GLY A 383 64.98 19.26 -8.55
CA GLY A 383 63.84 18.80 -7.73
C GLY A 383 62.45 19.25 -8.16
N TRP A 384 61.46 18.43 -7.81
CA TRP A 384 60.04 18.75 -7.94
C TRP A 384 59.65 19.80 -6.89
N VAL A 385 59.02 20.91 -7.30
CA VAL A 385 58.57 21.97 -6.38
C VAL A 385 57.04 22.06 -6.39
N ALA A 386 56.43 22.13 -5.21
CA ALA A 386 55.00 22.32 -5.06
C ALA A 386 54.59 23.72 -5.54
N GLN A 387 53.83 23.81 -6.62
CA GLN A 387 53.28 25.06 -7.15
C GLN A 387 51.98 25.38 -6.41
N LEU A 388 52.10 26.10 -5.30
CA LEU A 388 50.94 26.68 -4.61
C LEU A 388 50.32 27.74 -5.53
N GLY A 389 49.12 27.46 -6.02
CA GLY A 389 48.34 28.43 -6.79
C GLY A 389 47.98 29.63 -5.91
N ALA A 390 48.18 30.83 -6.44
CA ALA A 390 47.66 32.08 -5.89
C ALA A 390 46.13 32.12 -5.97
#